data_AF-A0A942MX06-F1
#
_entry.id   AF-A0A942MX06-F1
#
_cell.length_a   1.000
_cell.length_b   1.000
_cell.length_c   1.000
_cell.angle_alpha   90.00
_cell.angle_beta   90.00
_cell.angle_gamma   90.00
#
_symmetry.space_group_name_H-M   'P 1'
#
loop_
_entity.id
_entity.type
_entity.pdbx_description
1 polymer ?
#
loop_
_entity_poly.entity_id
_entity_poly.type
_entity_poly.pdbx_seq_one_letter_code
_entity_poly.pdbx_strand_id
1 'polypeptide(L)'
;MHTTQQLLGTFDFKQLNSPDFKEDSVREVIILPILKQLGYAQHDILRSKSLLHPFLKVGSVKRPITLEDIGERVGSDGWRLRKKGQTSLML
;
A
#
# COMPACT_ATOMS: atom_id res chain seq x y z
N MET A 1 -15.15 6.52 30.03
CA MET A 1 -15.51 6.92 28.65
C MET A 1 -15.15 5.77 27.72
N HIS A 2 -16.15 5.17 27.08
CA HIS A 2 -16.06 3.97 26.24
C HIS A 2 -15.53 4.28 24.84
N THR A 3 -14.30 4.80 24.75
CA THR A 3 -13.76 5.37 23.50
C THR A 3 -13.69 4.34 22.36
N THR A 4 -13.36 3.08 22.64
CA THR A 4 -13.20 2.04 21.61
C THR A 4 -14.53 1.60 20.98
N GLN A 5 -15.60 1.45 21.78
CA GLN A 5 -16.94 1.12 21.25
C GLN A 5 -17.50 2.24 20.39
N GLN A 6 -17.20 3.49 20.73
CA GLN A 6 -17.65 4.65 19.95
C GLN A 6 -16.86 4.80 18.63
N LEU A 7 -15.66 4.22 18.56
CA LEU A 7 -14.71 4.38 17.46
C LEU A 7 -14.73 3.24 16.45
N LEU A 8 -14.82 1.99 16.92
CA LEU A 8 -14.86 0.79 16.08
C LEU A 8 -16.19 0.03 16.17
N GLY A 9 -17.16 0.55 16.94
CA GLY A 9 -18.48 -0.07 17.07
C GLY A 9 -18.40 -1.49 17.59
N THR A 10 -18.96 -2.42 16.81
CA THR A 10 -18.99 -3.86 17.05
C THR A 10 -17.98 -4.62 16.18
N PHE A 11 -16.91 -3.96 15.71
CA PHE A 11 -15.89 -4.62 14.88
C PHE A 11 -15.30 -5.85 15.58
N ASP A 12 -15.37 -7.01 14.91
CA ASP A 12 -14.80 -8.26 15.41
C ASP A 12 -13.32 -8.34 15.06
N PHE A 13 -12.46 -8.17 16.06
CA PHE A 13 -11.00 -8.25 15.91
C PHE A 13 -10.51 -9.60 15.40
N LYS A 14 -11.31 -10.66 15.45
CA LYS A 14 -10.94 -11.94 14.83
C LYS A 14 -10.77 -11.83 13.32
N GLN A 15 -11.42 -10.86 12.67
CA GLN A 15 -11.28 -10.59 11.23
C GLN A 15 -9.84 -10.22 10.85
N LEU A 16 -9.04 -9.68 11.78
CA LEU A 16 -7.62 -9.39 11.54
C LEU A 16 -6.78 -10.63 11.23
N ASN A 17 -7.26 -11.82 11.62
CA ASN A 17 -6.59 -13.08 11.32
C ASN A 17 -7.00 -13.67 9.96
N SER A 18 -7.98 -13.04 9.27
CA SER A 18 -8.42 -13.49 7.95
C SER A 18 -7.41 -13.09 6.88
N PRO A 19 -6.97 -14.01 6.00
CA PRO A 19 -6.09 -13.68 4.88
C PRO A 19 -6.72 -12.70 3.87
N ASP A 20 -8.05 -12.58 3.88
CA ASP A 20 -8.79 -11.66 3.02
C ASP A 20 -8.90 -10.25 3.60
N PHE A 21 -8.55 -10.06 4.88
CA PHE A 21 -8.52 -8.74 5.52
C PHE A 21 -7.22 -8.01 5.17
N LYS A 22 -7.21 -7.35 4.03
CA LYS A 22 -6.02 -6.73 3.44
C LYS A 22 -5.82 -5.29 3.96
N GLU A 23 -4.70 -4.69 3.56
CA GLU A 23 -4.31 -3.32 3.94
C GLU A 23 -5.42 -2.29 3.70
N ASP A 24 -6.13 -2.38 2.59
CA ASP A 24 -7.27 -1.51 2.28
C ASP A 24 -8.41 -1.66 3.31
N SER A 25 -8.68 -2.90 3.74
CA SER A 25 -9.67 -3.17 4.79
C SER A 25 -9.25 -2.58 6.14
N VAL A 26 -7.96 -2.66 6.50
CA VAL A 26 -7.42 -1.98 7.70
C VAL A 26 -7.63 -0.47 7.60
N ARG A 27 -7.32 0.11 6.44
CA ARG A 27 -7.42 1.55 6.19
C ARG A 27 -8.85 2.05 6.35
N GLU A 28 -9.83 1.34 5.81
CA GLU A 28 -11.22 1.79 5.83
C GLU A 28 -11.95 1.46 7.13
N VAL A 29 -11.70 0.28 7.71
CA VAL A 29 -12.47 -0.20 8.87
C VAL A 29 -11.90 0.30 10.20
N ILE A 30 -10.58 0.56 10.26
CA ILE A 30 -9.90 0.93 11.51
C ILE A 30 -9.35 2.35 11.44
N ILE A 31 -8.55 2.67 10.43
CA ILE A 31 -7.84 3.96 10.38
C ILE A 31 -8.79 5.12 10.06
N LEU A 32 -9.69 4.96 9.09
CA LEU A 32 -10.59 6.04 8.68
C LEU A 32 -11.53 6.51 9.82
N PRO A 33 -12.15 5.64 10.64
CA PRO A 33 -12.92 6.07 11.81
C PRO A 33 -12.10 6.90 12.81
N ILE A 34 -10.83 6.55 13.04
CA ILE A 34 -9.92 7.30 13.92
C ILE A 34 -9.69 8.71 13.35
N LEU A 35 -9.33 8.81 12.08
CA LEU A 35 -9.07 10.10 11.43
C LEU A 35 -10.31 11.01 11.47
N LYS A 36 -11.51 10.45 11.25
CA LYS A 36 -12.76 11.20 11.37
C LYS A 36 -12.99 11.75 12.77
N GLN A 37 -12.72 10.96 13.81
CA GLN A 37 -12.85 11.44 15.20
C GLN A 37 -11.82 12.49 15.57
N LEU A 38 -10.64 12.43 14.96
CA LEU A 38 -9.61 13.47 15.11
C LEU A 38 -9.91 14.75 14.32
N GLY A 39 -11.03 14.80 13.59
CA GLY A 39 -11.49 15.99 12.86
C GLY A 39 -10.92 16.14 11.44
N TYR A 40 -10.25 15.11 10.90
CA TYR A 40 -9.76 15.15 9.52
C TYR A 40 -10.92 15.01 8.53
N ALA A 41 -11.00 15.93 7.58
CA ALA A 41 -11.92 15.90 6.47
C ALA A 41 -11.30 15.17 5.27
N GLN A 42 -12.11 14.86 4.27
CA GLN A 42 -11.66 14.10 3.10
C GLN A 42 -10.52 14.78 2.33
N HIS A 43 -10.45 16.12 2.35
CA HIS A 43 -9.36 16.86 1.70
C HIS A 43 -8.05 16.82 2.50
N ASP A 44 -8.09 16.49 3.79
CA ASP A 44 -6.90 16.33 4.63
C ASP A 44 -6.25 14.94 4.48
N ILE A 45 -7.02 13.97 3.97
CA ILE A 45 -6.61 12.57 3.87
C ILE A 45 -6.09 12.29 2.47
N LEU A 46 -4.77 12.38 2.32
CA LEU A 46 -4.07 11.95 1.11
C LEU A 46 -4.10 10.41 1.04
N ARG A 47 -5.01 9.89 0.21
CA ARG A 47 -5.12 8.46 -0.12
C ARG A 47 -3.99 8.04 -1.08
N SER A 48 -4.05 6.79 -1.55
CA SER A 48 -3.19 6.12 -2.53
C SER A 48 -2.25 7.07 -3.30
N LYS A 49 -1.04 7.29 -2.76
CA LYS A 49 0.00 8.05 -3.44
C LYS A 49 0.90 7.05 -4.14
N SER A 50 0.80 6.97 -5.46
CA SER A 50 1.73 6.20 -6.27
C SER A 50 3.13 6.78 -6.06
N LEU A 51 4.01 6.01 -5.41
CA LEU A 51 5.42 6.36 -5.26
C LEU A 51 6.10 6.20 -6.62
N LEU A 52 6.31 7.32 -7.31
CA LEU A 52 7.18 7.36 -8.48
C LEU A 52 8.61 7.10 -8.00
N HIS A 53 9.20 5.98 -8.44
CA HIS A 53 10.56 5.64 -8.07
C HIS A 53 11.57 6.59 -8.77
N PRO A 54 12.41 7.34 -8.03
CA PRO A 54 13.24 8.41 -8.61
C PRO A 54 14.38 7.92 -9.53
N PHE A 55 14.75 6.63 -9.49
CA PHE A 55 15.98 6.13 -10.12
C PHE A 55 15.83 5.04 -11.18
N LEU A 56 14.62 4.73 -11.65
CA LEU A 56 14.43 3.71 -12.69
C LEU A 56 14.26 4.36 -14.07
N LYS A 57 15.34 4.37 -14.86
CA LYS A 57 15.32 4.70 -16.30
C LYS A 57 15.41 3.41 -17.09
N VAL A 58 14.38 3.07 -17.88
CA VAL A 58 14.43 1.99 -18.86
C VAL A 58 14.51 2.62 -20.25
N GLY A 59 15.72 2.67 -20.83
CA GLY A 59 16.00 3.28 -22.14
C GLY A 59 15.96 4.82 -22.18
N SER A 60 16.01 5.40 -23.39
CA SER A 60 16.03 6.86 -23.63
C SER A 60 14.68 7.57 -23.44
N VAL A 61 13.59 6.80 -23.27
CA VAL A 61 12.24 7.35 -23.12
C VAL A 61 11.78 7.14 -21.68
N LYS A 62 11.50 8.23 -20.97
CA LYS A 62 10.88 8.17 -19.63
C LYS A 62 9.49 7.57 -19.76
N ARG A 63 9.29 6.38 -19.20
CA ARG A 63 7.96 5.79 -18.97
C ARG A 63 7.71 5.74 -17.47
N PRO A 64 6.49 6.03 -16.98
CA PRO A 64 6.14 5.73 -15.61
C PRO A 64 6.10 4.21 -15.45
N ILE A 65 6.99 3.68 -14.62
CA ILE A 65 7.11 2.26 -14.29
C ILE A 65 6.87 2.14 -12.79
N THR A 66 6.01 1.22 -12.39
CA THR A 66 5.80 0.89 -10.98
C THR A 66 6.67 -0.31 -10.59
N LEU A 67 6.81 -0.56 -9.29
CA LEU A 67 7.65 -1.67 -8.81
C LEU A 67 7.06 -3.04 -9.19
N GLU A 68 5.74 -3.14 -9.36
CA GLU A 68 5.08 -4.38 -9.81
C GLU A 68 5.46 -4.77 -11.25
N ASP A 69 5.87 -3.80 -12.07
CA ASP A 69 6.25 -4.04 -13.47
C ASP A 69 7.58 -4.81 -13.61
N ILE A 70 8.47 -4.69 -12.63
CA ILE A 70 9.87 -5.15 -12.71
C ILE A 70 10.25 -6.14 -11.61
N GLY A 71 9.43 -6.26 -10.57
CA GLY A 71 9.72 -7.07 -9.39
C GLY A 71 8.56 -7.97 -9.00
N GLU A 72 8.87 -9.06 -8.32
CA GLU A 72 7.94 -9.84 -7.53
C GLU A 72 8.23 -9.59 -6.05
N ARG A 73 7.20 -9.42 -5.23
CA ARG A 73 7.38 -9.22 -3.79
C ARG A 73 7.84 -10.54 -3.14
N VAL A 74 8.85 -10.47 -2.29
CA VAL A 74 9.41 -11.61 -1.56
C VAL A 74 9.37 -11.30 -0.07
N GLY A 75 8.45 -11.94 0.65
CA GLY A 75 8.24 -11.71 2.08
C GLY A 75 7.56 -10.39 2.40
N SER A 76 7.67 -9.94 3.65
CA SER A 76 7.09 -8.68 4.14
C SER A 76 7.82 -7.46 3.58
N ASP A 77 9.15 -7.52 3.45
CA ASP A 77 9.98 -6.33 3.19
C ASP A 77 10.93 -6.47 2.00
N GLY A 78 10.82 -7.55 1.22
CA GLY A 78 11.69 -7.83 0.09
C GLY A 78 10.99 -7.74 -1.26
N TRP A 79 11.77 -7.39 -2.29
CA TRP A 79 11.37 -7.51 -3.69
C TRP A 79 12.48 -8.23 -4.45
N ARG A 80 12.12 -9.19 -5.30
CA ARG A 80 13.03 -9.88 -6.22
C ARG A 80 12.76 -9.39 -7.63
N LEU A 81 13.82 -9.02 -8.33
CA LEU A 81 13.72 -8.59 -9.73
C LEU A 81 13.30 -9.76 -10.63
N ARG A 82 12.36 -9.51 -11.54
CA ARG A 82 11.98 -10.48 -12.56
C ARG A 82 13.10 -10.58 -13.60
N LYS A 83 13.53 -11.81 -13.92
CA LYS A 83 14.53 -12.04 -14.99
C LYS A 83 14.01 -11.73 -16.40
N LYS A 84 12.69 -11.67 -16.58
CA LYS A 84 12.05 -11.49 -17.89
C LYS A 84 12.08 -9.99 -18.26
N GLY A 85 12.98 -9.60 -19.17
CA GLY A 85 13.13 -8.23 -19.64
C GLY A 85 14.53 -7.61 -19.45
N GLN A 86 15.45 -8.29 -18.75
CA GLN A 86 16.87 -7.90 -18.77
C GLN A 86 17.50 -8.35 -20.10
N THR A 87 17.71 -7.42 -21.02
CA THR A 87 18.69 -7.62 -22.10
C THR A 87 20.07 -7.66 -21.47
N SER A 88 20.76 -8.80 -21.58
CA SER A 88 22.16 -8.91 -21.18
C SER A 88 22.98 -7.93 -22.02
N LEU A 89 23.62 -6.95 -21.38
CA LEU A 89 24.71 -6.21 -22.00
C LEU A 89 25.96 -7.10 -21.90
N MET A 90 26.34 -7.73 -23.02
CA MET A 90 27.68 -8.28 -23.14
C MET A 90 28.66 -7.12 -23.29
N LEU A 91 29.59 -7.01 -22.35
CA LEU A 91 30.78 -6.16 -22.45
C LEU A 91 31.79 -6.81 -23.41
#